data_AF-A0A3N5M5N6-F1
#
_entry.id   AF-A0A3N5M5N6-F1
#
_cell.length_a   1.000
_cell.length_b   1.000
_cell.length_c   1.000
_cell.angle_alpha   90.00
_cell.angle_beta   90.00
_cell.angle_gamma   90.00
#
_symmetry.space_group_name_H-M   'P 1'
#
loop_
_entity.id
_entity.type
_entity.pdbx_description
1 polymer ?
#
loop_
_entity_poly.entity_id
_entity_poly.type
_entity_poly.pdbx_seq_one_letter_code
_entity_poly.pdbx_strand_id
1 'polypeptide(L)'
;MCCFFLTLLFLGPRAGFLLYWLFPLGRAQINLAFDSWIVLLLGVIFIPWTTLMWAFVHGANGVVGFDWVWIGLAIVFDIATYTGGAYKRRSVPYYPANAP
;
A
#
# COMPACT_ATOMS: atom_id res chain seq x y z
N MET A 1 18.58 -6.05 -12.92
CA MET A 1 17.18 -6.39 -12.57
C MET A 1 16.58 -5.49 -11.47
N CYS A 2 17.08 -4.26 -11.33
CA CYS A 2 16.61 -3.30 -10.33
C CYS A 2 15.25 -2.68 -10.70
N CYS A 3 14.96 -2.59 -12.01
CA CYS A 3 13.75 -1.97 -12.53
C CYS A 3 12.49 -2.81 -12.31
N PHE A 4 12.56 -4.15 -12.41
CA PHE A 4 11.40 -5.02 -12.15
C PHE A 4 10.93 -4.93 -10.69
N PHE A 5 11.88 -4.91 -9.75
CA PHE A 5 11.57 -4.75 -8.33
C PHE A 5 11.12 -3.33 -7.99
N LEU A 6 11.72 -2.30 -8.62
CA LEU A 6 11.26 -0.92 -8.50
C LEU A 6 9.87 -0.70 -9.09
N THR A 7 9.53 -1.35 -10.21
CA THR A 7 8.17 -1.34 -10.74
C THR A 7 7.23 -2.09 -9.81
N LEU A 8 7.60 -3.28 -9.28
CA LEU A 8 6.74 -3.98 -8.31
C LEU A 8 6.55 -3.21 -6.99
N LEU A 9 7.45 -2.27 -6.66
CA LEU A 9 7.39 -1.47 -5.43
C LEU A 9 6.68 -0.11 -5.64
N PHE A 10 6.95 0.59 -6.75
CA PHE A 10 6.31 1.88 -7.11
C PHE A 10 4.96 1.71 -7.82
N LEU A 11 4.85 0.69 -8.67
CA LEU A 11 3.61 0.20 -9.27
C LEU A 11 2.99 -0.91 -8.39
N GLY A 12 3.47 -1.11 -7.16
CA GLY A 12 3.05 -2.21 -6.29
C GLY A 12 1.65 -2.04 -5.71
N PRO A 13 1.53 -1.46 -4.51
CA PRO A 13 0.24 -1.36 -3.84
C PRO A 13 -0.70 -0.35 -4.50
N ARG A 14 -0.17 0.70 -5.14
CA ARG A 14 -0.98 1.71 -5.84
C ARG A 14 -1.61 1.17 -7.13
N ALA A 15 -0.86 0.40 -7.91
CA ALA A 15 -1.45 -0.24 -9.09
C ALA A 15 -2.23 -1.50 -8.71
N GLY A 16 -1.82 -2.21 -7.65
CA GLY A 16 -2.64 -3.25 -7.01
C GLY A 16 -4.01 -2.69 -6.61
N PHE A 17 -4.06 -1.49 -6.05
CA PHE A 17 -5.30 -0.80 -5.72
C PHE A 17 -6.11 -0.44 -6.98
N LEU A 18 -5.48 0.12 -8.02
CA LEU A 18 -6.16 0.40 -9.29
C LEU A 18 -6.74 -0.85 -9.94
N LEU A 19 -5.99 -1.96 -9.94
CA LEU A 19 -6.45 -3.25 -10.44
C LEU A 19 -7.62 -3.75 -9.59
N TYR A 20 -7.49 -3.71 -8.26
CA TYR A 20 -8.55 -4.11 -7.33
C TYR A 20 -9.83 -3.28 -7.52
N TRP A 21 -9.71 -1.98 -7.75
CA TRP A 21 -10.83 -1.08 -8.06
C TRP A 21 -11.41 -1.30 -9.47
N LEU A 22 -10.62 -1.79 -10.43
CA LEU A 22 -11.09 -2.12 -11.76
C LEU A 22 -11.98 -3.38 -11.76
N PHE A 23 -11.72 -4.32 -10.85
CA PHE A 23 -12.56 -5.50 -10.68
C PHE A 23 -13.90 -5.13 -10.00
N PRO A 24 -15.05 -5.64 -10.50
CA PRO A 24 -16.37 -5.33 -9.94
C PRO A 24 -16.50 -5.70 -8.46
N LEU A 25 -15.93 -6.84 -8.08
CA LEU A 25 -15.91 -7.33 -6.69
C LEU A 25 -15.11 -6.40 -5.77
N GLY A 26 -13.90 -6.01 -6.18
CA GLY A 26 -13.07 -5.13 -5.37
C GLY A 26 -13.63 -3.71 -5.29
N ARG A 27 -14.29 -3.22 -6.35
CA ARG A 27 -15.00 -1.94 -6.32
C ARG A 27 -16.14 -1.94 -5.31
N ALA A 28 -16.94 -3.02 -5.25
CA ALA A 28 -18.00 -3.15 -4.26
C ALA A 28 -17.43 -3.12 -2.83
N GLN A 29 -16.32 -3.84 -2.59
CA GLN A 29 -15.65 -3.87 -1.30
C GLN A 29 -15.10 -2.51 -0.88
N ILE A 30 -14.49 -1.75 -1.81
CA ILE A 30 -14.01 -0.39 -1.52
C ILE A 30 -15.17 0.53 -1.12
N ASN A 31 -16.30 0.45 -1.82
CA ASN A 31 -17.47 1.26 -1.51
C ASN A 31 -18.12 0.88 -0.17
N LEU A 32 -18.00 -0.38 0.26
CA LEU A 32 -18.46 -0.82 1.58
C LEU A 32 -17.48 -0.39 2.69
N ALA A 33 -16.18 -0.42 2.41
CA ALA A 33 -15.13 -0.14 3.39
C ALA A 33 -14.89 1.36 3.63
N PHE A 34 -15.26 2.23 2.68
CA PHE A 34 -15.02 3.66 2.74
C PHE A 34 -16.24 4.48 2.32
N ASP A 35 -16.82 5.21 3.27
CA ASP A 35 -17.94 6.14 3.00
C ASP A 35 -17.49 7.45 2.33
N SER A 36 -16.22 7.83 2.51
CA SER A 36 -15.68 9.09 2.01
C SER A 36 -14.55 8.86 1.00
N TRP A 37 -14.75 9.39 -0.19
CA TRP A 37 -13.74 9.36 -1.26
C TRP A 37 -12.43 10.07 -0.86
N ILE A 38 -12.51 11.07 0.04
CA ILE A 38 -11.34 11.81 0.54
C ILE A 38 -10.47 10.90 1.41
N VAL A 39 -11.09 10.11 2.29
CA VAL A 39 -10.37 9.16 3.16
C VAL A 39 -9.69 8.10 2.31
N LEU A 40 -10.40 7.57 1.31
CA LEU A 40 -9.83 6.63 0.35
C LEU A 40 -8.60 7.21 -0.36
N LEU A 41 -8.70 8.45 -0.84
CA LEU A 41 -7.64 9.10 -1.61
C LEU A 41 -6.41 9.40 -0.73
N LEU A 42 -6.62 9.84 0.51
CA LEU A 42 -5.55 9.99 1.50
C LEU A 42 -4.88 8.64 1.81
N GLY A 43 -5.69 7.59 1.99
CA GLY A 43 -5.20 6.23 2.24
C GLY A 43 -4.27 5.73 1.13
N VAL A 44 -4.70 5.82 -0.13
CA VAL A 44 -3.91 5.36 -1.28
C VAL A 44 -2.60 6.15 -1.45
N ILE A 45 -2.56 7.42 -1.02
CA ILE A 45 -1.37 8.26 -1.13
C ILE A 45 -0.37 7.96 0.00
N PHE A 46 -0.84 7.92 1.24
CA PHE A 46 0.00 7.88 2.45
C PHE A 46 0.21 6.47 3.04
N ILE A 47 -0.74 5.57 2.88
CA ILE A 47 -0.71 4.21 3.45
C ILE A 47 -1.35 3.20 2.48
N PRO A 48 -0.75 3.03 1.28
CA PRO A 48 -1.36 2.27 0.20
C PRO A 48 -1.57 0.79 0.53
N TRP A 49 -0.67 0.15 1.29
CA TRP A 49 -0.85 -1.25 1.68
C TRP A 49 -1.98 -1.40 2.68
N THR A 50 -2.01 -0.55 3.69
CA THR A 50 -3.06 -0.58 4.72
C THR A 50 -4.43 -0.34 4.10
N THR A 51 -4.54 0.60 3.16
CA THR A 51 -5.80 0.90 2.46
C THR A 51 -6.30 -0.27 1.62
N LEU A 52 -5.39 -0.94 0.90
CA LEU A 52 -5.72 -2.11 0.10
C LEU A 52 -6.12 -3.30 0.97
N MET A 53 -5.39 -3.56 2.05
CA MET A 53 -5.70 -4.65 2.98
C MET A 53 -7.00 -4.38 3.74
N TRP A 54 -7.24 -3.13 4.13
CA TRP A 54 -8.51 -2.71 4.73
C TRP A 54 -9.67 -3.04 3.80
N ALA A 55 -9.64 -2.58 2.55
CA ALA A 55 -10.70 -2.89 1.58
C ALA A 55 -10.84 -4.39 1.28
N PHE A 56 -9.72 -5.13 1.27
CA PHE A 56 -9.72 -6.57 0.98
C PHE A 56 -10.38 -7.39 2.07
N VAL A 57 -10.08 -7.09 3.33
CA VAL A 57 -10.52 -7.85 4.50
C VAL A 57 -11.88 -7.37 5.01
N HIS A 58 -12.28 -6.14 4.69
CA HIS A 58 -13.58 -5.61 5.04
C HIS A 58 -14.71 -6.41 4.34
N GLY A 59 -15.26 -7.39 5.06
CA GLY A 59 -16.42 -8.17 4.64
C GLY A 59 -17.75 -7.51 5.02
N ALA A 60 -18.85 -8.23 4.79
CA ALA A 60 -20.19 -7.74 5.13
C ALA A 60 -20.41 -7.45 6.63
N ASN A 61 -19.63 -8.10 7.50
CA ASN A 61 -19.66 -7.87 8.95
C ASN A 61 -18.56 -6.89 9.43
N GLY A 62 -17.89 -6.21 8.50
CA GLY A 62 -16.71 -5.40 8.78
C GLY A 62 -15.46 -6.23 9.08
N VAL A 63 -14.51 -5.62 9.80
CA VAL A 63 -13.21 -6.21 10.18
C VAL A 63 -13.35 -6.93 11.51
N VAL A 64 -13.12 -8.24 11.55
CA VAL A 64 -13.36 -9.08 12.74
C VAL A 64 -12.20 -10.02 13.06
N GLY A 65 -11.92 -10.20 14.36
CA GLY A 65 -11.00 -11.22 14.85
C GLY A 65 -9.58 -11.15 14.26
N PHE A 66 -9.25 -12.12 13.39
CA PHE A 66 -7.91 -12.29 12.82
C PHE A 66 -7.57 -11.25 11.73
N ASP A 67 -8.57 -10.54 11.22
CA ASP A 67 -8.44 -9.50 10.21
C ASP A 67 -7.47 -8.38 10.61
N TRP A 68 -7.41 -8.06 11.90
CA TRP A 68 -6.50 -7.09 12.47
C TRP A 68 -5.03 -7.46 12.30
N VAL A 69 -4.70 -8.75 12.25
CA VAL A 69 -3.33 -9.22 12.01
C VAL A 69 -2.89 -8.85 10.60
N TRP A 70 -3.77 -9.02 9.61
CA TRP A 70 -3.49 -8.65 8.23
C TRP A 70 -3.32 -7.14 8.06
N ILE A 71 -4.16 -6.35 8.73
CA ILE A 71 -4.04 -4.88 8.74
C ILE A 71 -2.71 -4.47 9.40
N GLY A 72 -2.35 -5.08 10.54
CA GLY A 72 -1.07 -4.83 11.20
C GLY A 72 0.13 -5.13 10.30
N LEU A 73 0.08 -6.24 9.56
CA LEU A 73 1.11 -6.60 8.58
C LEU A 73 1.18 -5.56 7.43
N ALA A 74 0.03 -5.07 6.96
CA ALA A 74 -0.02 -4.05 5.92
C ALA A 74 0.61 -2.72 6.37
N ILE A 75 0.43 -2.32 7.63
CA ILE A 75 1.11 -1.15 8.23
C ILE A 75 2.63 -1.34 8.24
N VAL A 76 3.10 -2.54 8.61
CA VAL A 76 4.53 -2.87 8.57
C VAL A 76 5.07 -2.76 7.14
N PHE A 77 4.32 -3.22 6.14
CA PHE A 77 4.70 -3.07 4.74
C PHE A 77 4.75 -1.61 4.30
N ASP A 78 3.80 -0.77 4.71
CA ASP A 78 3.85 0.67 4.43
C ASP A 78 5.17 1.27 4.95
N ILE A 79 5.55 1.01 6.21
CA ILE A 79 6.82 1.48 6.79
C ILE A 79 8.03 0.90 6.04
N ALA A 80 8.00 -0.38 5.69
CA ALA A 80 9.08 -1.04 4.94
C ALA A 80 9.29 -0.41 3.55
N THR A 81 8.21 -0.02 2.87
CA THR A 81 8.32 0.67 1.57
C THR A 81 8.94 2.06 1.69
N TYR A 82 8.60 2.83 2.74
CA TYR A 82 9.20 4.13 2.99
C TYR A 82 10.68 4.04 3.34
N THR A 83 11.05 3.07 4.18
CA THR A 83 12.44 2.89 4.63
C THR A 83 13.32 2.25 3.55
N GLY A 84 12.81 1.29 2.78
CA GLY A 84 13.55 0.62 1.71
C GLY A 84 14.05 1.57 0.61
N GLY A 85 13.28 2.62 0.31
CA GLY A 85 13.69 3.67 -0.62
C GLY A 85 14.90 4.49 -0.12
N ALA A 86 14.97 4.75 1.19
CA ALA A 86 16.05 5.52 1.79
C ALA A 86 17.39 4.75 1.80
N TYR A 87 17.37 3.45 2.08
CA TYR A 87 18.58 2.61 2.05
C TYR A 87 19.16 2.49 0.64
N LYS A 88 18.29 2.39 -0.38
CA LYS A 88 18.71 2.21 -1.77
C LYS A 88 19.41 3.45 -2.35
N ARG A 89 19.11 4.65 -1.85
CA ARG A 89 19.80 5.89 -2.24
C ARG A 89 21.30 5.84 -1.97
N ARG A 90 21.71 5.19 -0.88
CA ARG A 90 23.13 5.07 -0.49
C ARG A 90 23.93 4.13 -1.38
N SER A 91 23.27 3.28 -2.17
CA SER A 91 23.91 2.36 -3.12
C SER A 91 24.14 2.95 -4.52
N VAL A 92 23.77 4.21 -4.75
CA VAL A 92 23.99 4.88 -6.04
C VAL A 92 25.48 5.23 -6.17
N PRO A 93 26.17 4.83 -7.26
CA PRO A 93 27.55 5.25 -7.51
C PRO A 93 27.64 6.77 -7.53
N TYR A 94 28.61 7.35 -6.83
CA TYR A 94 28.76 8.80 -6.57
C TYR A 94 27.76 9.42 -5.58
N TYR A 95 27.05 8.63 -4.76
CA TYR A 95 26.27 9.19 -3.67
C TYR A 95 27.21 9.85 -2.64
N PRO A 96 27.07 11.16 -2.33
CA PRO A 96 27.94 11.82 -1.38
C PRO A 96 27.78 11.19 0.02
N ALA A 97 28.89 10.76 0.61
CA ALA A 97 28.91 10.14 1.94
C ALA A 97 28.46 11.09 3.07
N ASN A 98 28.44 12.39 2.78
CA ASN A 98 28.07 13.49 3.66
C ASN A 98 26.75 14.19 3.25
N ALA A 99 25.89 13.53 2.46
CA ALA A 99 24.55 14.04 2.22
C ALA A 99 23.75 14.11 3.56
N PRO A 100 23.09 15.24 3.88
CA PRO A 100 22.34 15.40 5.13
C PRO A 100 21.19 14.39 5.27
#